data_AF-A0A9W6WH74-F1
#
_entry.id   AF-A0A9W6WH74-F1
#
_cell.length_a   1.000
_cell.length_b   1.000
_cell.length_c   1.000
_cell.angle_alpha   90.00
_cell.angle_beta   90.00
_cell.angle_gamma   90.00
#
_symmetry.space_group_name_H-M   'P 1'
#
loop_
_entity.id
_entity.type
_entity.pdbx_description
1 polymer ?
#
loop_
_entity_poly.entity_id
_entity_poly.type
_entity_poly.pdbx_seq_one_letter_code
_entity_poly.pdbx_strand_id
1 'polypeptide(L)'
;MSNIVASDDYIDDSLTFESFNLDQRLIQAINKLGFKNPTLIQSKSIQLSLDEKRDIIAKASTGSGKTAAYCIPIIQSLLSDLNDSVSNSNNSNKFIKSLILVPTKELANQVYEFLNQLTIYCGKYVKILNLSSSNNVSENIQINLLLENPEIQENKSIKFEIFGY
;
A
#
# COMPACT_ATOMS: atom_id res chain seq x y z
N MET A 1 15.88 11.31 15.95
CA MET A 1 15.19 10.68 14.80
C MET A 1 15.92 9.39 14.49
N SER A 2 15.42 8.26 14.98
CA SER A 2 15.97 6.94 14.67
C SER A 2 15.57 6.58 13.24
N ASN A 3 16.55 6.49 12.34
CA ASN A 3 16.35 6.06 10.97
C ASN A 3 15.69 4.68 10.94
N ILE A 4 14.49 4.59 10.37
CA ILE A 4 13.79 3.34 10.09
C ILE A 4 14.39 2.77 8.80
N VAL A 5 15.66 2.38 8.86
CA VAL A 5 16.35 1.72 7.75
C VAL A 5 16.37 0.24 8.10
N ALA A 6 15.93 -0.61 7.15
CA ALA A 6 16.05 -2.05 7.30
C ALA A 6 17.53 -2.41 7.54
N SER A 7 17.81 -3.42 8.35
CA SER A 7 19.20 -3.86 8.54
C SER A 7 19.83 -4.19 7.19
N ASP A 8 21.10 -3.79 7.02
CA ASP A 8 21.83 -3.92 5.75
C ASP A 8 21.76 -5.35 5.16
N ASP A 9 21.63 -6.37 6.03
CA ASP A 9 21.44 -7.78 5.65
C ASP A 9 20.24 -8.07 4.72
N TYR A 10 19.25 -7.18 4.63
CA TYR A 10 18.07 -7.37 3.79
C TYR A 10 18.05 -6.52 2.52
N ILE A 11 19.03 -5.62 2.34
CA ILE A 11 19.05 -4.70 1.20
C ILE A 11 19.36 -5.49 -0.08
N ASP A 12 18.59 -5.21 -1.13
CA ASP A 12 18.86 -5.71 -2.47
C ASP A 12 19.64 -4.65 -3.26
N ASP A 13 20.97 -4.67 -3.12
CA ASP A 13 21.87 -3.69 -3.76
C ASP A 13 21.88 -3.77 -5.30
N SER A 14 21.24 -4.81 -5.87
CA SER A 14 21.16 -4.97 -7.32
C SER A 14 20.04 -4.16 -7.97
N LEU A 15 19.13 -3.58 -7.17
CA LEU A 15 17.94 -2.88 -7.66
C LEU A 15 17.74 -1.54 -6.96
N THR A 16 17.03 -0.64 -7.64
CA THR A 16 16.55 0.63 -7.05
C THR A 16 15.05 0.75 -7.22
N PHE A 17 14.39 1.61 -6.44
CA PHE A 17 12.94 1.79 -6.56
C PHE A 17 12.52 2.33 -7.93
N GLU A 18 13.38 3.13 -8.57
CA GLU A 18 13.17 3.66 -9.91
C GLU A 18 13.11 2.55 -10.98
N SER A 19 13.72 1.39 -10.73
CA SER A 19 13.71 0.26 -11.67
C SER A 19 12.34 -0.41 -11.83
N PHE A 20 11.41 -0.20 -10.89
CA PHE A 20 10.07 -0.80 -10.92
C PHE A 20 9.02 0.05 -11.66
N ASN A 21 9.44 1.08 -12.40
CA ASN A 21 8.56 1.96 -13.18
C ASN A 21 7.38 2.53 -12.35
N LEU A 22 7.67 2.93 -11.10
CA LEU A 22 6.67 3.50 -10.19
C LEU A 22 6.33 4.94 -10.58
N ASP A 23 5.14 5.39 -10.17
CA ASP A 23 4.72 6.78 -10.31
C ASP A 23 5.72 7.73 -9.61
N GLN A 24 6.07 8.83 -10.27
CA GLN A 24 7.06 9.77 -9.77
C GLN A 24 6.71 10.35 -8.39
N ARG A 25 5.41 10.53 -8.09
CA ARG A 25 4.94 11.01 -6.78
C ARG A 25 5.23 9.97 -5.69
N LEU A 26 5.09 8.70 -6.02
CA LEU A 26 5.39 7.60 -5.12
C LEU A 26 6.90 7.48 -4.87
N ILE A 27 7.73 7.56 -5.92
CA ILE A 27 9.20 7.61 -5.80
C ILE A 27 9.65 8.76 -4.90
N GLN A 28 9.08 9.96 -5.08
CA GLN A 28 9.39 11.11 -4.22
C GLN A 28 9.07 10.85 -2.75
N ALA A 29 7.96 10.17 -2.44
CA ALA A 29 7.60 9.81 -1.08
C ALA A 29 8.57 8.76 -0.49
N ILE A 30 8.92 7.73 -1.26
CA ILE A 30 9.90 6.69 -0.89
C ILE A 30 11.26 7.32 -0.54
N ASN A 31 11.75 8.20 -1.40
CA ASN A 31 13.02 8.91 -1.17
C ASN A 31 12.96 9.82 0.06
N LYS A 32 11.82 10.49 0.31
CA LYS A 32 11.61 11.31 1.51
C LYS A 32 11.59 10.50 2.79
N LEU A 33 11.12 9.25 2.75
CA LEU A 33 11.19 8.31 3.86
C LEU A 33 12.61 7.78 4.12
N GLY A 34 13.56 8.08 3.24
CA GLY A 34 14.96 7.66 3.36
C GLY A 34 15.22 6.25 2.84
N PHE A 35 14.27 5.65 2.12
CA PHE A 35 14.49 4.37 1.46
C PHE A 35 15.30 4.58 0.18
N LYS A 36 16.55 4.10 0.18
CA LYS A 36 17.43 4.19 -0.98
C LYS A 36 17.26 3.00 -1.92
N ASN A 37 17.38 1.81 -1.36
CA ASN A 37 17.28 0.54 -2.07
C ASN A 37 16.13 -0.28 -1.48
N PRO A 38 15.42 -1.08 -2.30
CA PRO A 38 14.43 -2.02 -1.79
C PRO A 38 15.11 -3.12 -0.98
N THR A 39 14.39 -3.69 -0.02
CA THR A 39 14.80 -4.97 0.58
C THR A 39 14.44 -6.14 -0.33
N LEU A 40 15.07 -7.30 -0.13
CA LEU A 40 14.80 -8.53 -0.92
C LEU A 40 13.32 -8.93 -0.95
N ILE A 41 12.59 -8.68 0.14
CA ILE A 41 11.14 -8.95 0.17
C ILE A 41 10.35 -7.88 -0.59
N GLN A 42 10.79 -6.63 -0.56
CA GLN A 42 10.17 -5.54 -1.32
C GLN A 42 10.39 -5.73 -2.82
N SER A 43 11.63 -5.98 -3.26
CA SER A 43 11.95 -6.17 -4.68
C SER A 43 11.12 -7.30 -5.29
N LYS A 44 11.10 -8.47 -4.64
CA LYS A 44 10.26 -9.60 -5.07
C LYS A 44 8.77 -9.28 -5.03
N SER A 45 8.27 -8.70 -3.93
CA SER A 45 6.82 -8.46 -3.80
C SER A 45 6.32 -7.41 -4.80
N ILE A 46 7.11 -6.38 -5.07
CA ILE A 46 6.77 -5.32 -6.03
C ILE A 46 6.69 -5.92 -7.44
N GLN A 47 7.69 -6.70 -7.88
CA GLN A 47 7.68 -7.35 -9.20
C GLN A 47 6.52 -8.33 -9.36
N LEU A 48 6.36 -9.25 -8.39
CA LEU A 48 5.29 -10.25 -8.41
C LEU A 48 3.89 -9.61 -8.44
N SER A 49 3.72 -8.49 -7.75
CA SER A 49 2.43 -7.82 -7.63
C SER A 49 2.12 -6.96 -8.85
N LEU A 50 3.11 -6.19 -9.34
CA LEU A 50 2.89 -5.22 -10.41
C LEU A 50 3.00 -5.83 -11.80
N ASP A 51 4.01 -6.67 -12.05
CA ASP A 51 4.30 -7.19 -13.38
C ASP A 51 3.53 -8.48 -13.62
N GLU A 52 3.58 -9.40 -12.65
CA GLU A 52 2.97 -10.73 -12.79
C GLU A 52 1.52 -10.80 -12.30
N LYS A 53 1.03 -9.74 -11.64
CA LYS A 53 -0.34 -9.63 -11.09
C LYS A 53 -0.75 -10.86 -10.25
N ARG A 54 0.18 -11.41 -9.45
CA ARG A 54 -0.07 -12.60 -8.63
C ARG A 54 -0.50 -12.25 -7.21
N ASP A 55 -1.22 -13.19 -6.59
CA ASP A 55 -1.39 -13.22 -5.14
C ASP A 55 -0.06 -13.61 -4.47
N ILE A 56 0.24 -12.94 -3.35
CA ILE A 56 1.55 -13.06 -2.69
C ILE A 56 1.35 -13.39 -1.21
N ILE A 57 1.94 -14.50 -0.79
CA ILE A 57 2.15 -14.82 0.63
C ILE A 57 3.62 -14.54 0.95
N ALA A 58 3.86 -13.54 1.79
CA ALA A 58 5.21 -13.12 2.12
C ALA A 58 5.55 -13.47 3.58
N LYS A 59 6.58 -14.30 3.78
CA LYS A 59 7.10 -14.66 5.10
C LYS A 59 8.48 -14.02 5.30
N ALA A 60 8.61 -13.16 6.31
CA ALA A 60 9.88 -12.58 6.70
C ALA A 60 9.88 -12.14 8.17
N SER A 61 11.06 -11.88 8.74
CA SER A 61 11.26 -11.34 10.09
C SER A 61 10.71 -9.92 10.26
N THR A 62 10.44 -9.48 11.48
CA THR A 62 10.16 -8.07 11.79
C THR A 62 11.36 -7.20 11.38
N GLY A 63 11.11 -5.97 10.92
CA GLY A 63 12.19 -5.08 10.42
C GLY A 63 12.67 -5.35 8.98
N SER A 64 12.27 -6.45 8.33
CA SER A 64 12.64 -6.76 6.93
C SER A 64 11.99 -5.87 5.85
N GLY A 65 11.15 -4.90 6.25
CA GLY A 65 10.49 -3.99 5.32
C GLY A 65 9.18 -4.51 4.70
N LYS A 66 8.53 -5.52 5.31
CA LYS A 66 7.25 -6.09 4.86
C LYS A 66 6.16 -5.05 4.59
N THR A 67 6.05 -4.02 5.43
CA THR A 67 5.02 -2.97 5.28
C THR A 67 5.10 -2.30 3.91
N ALA A 68 6.29 -1.82 3.54
CA ALA A 68 6.49 -1.22 2.23
C ALA A 68 6.30 -2.22 1.09
N ALA A 69 6.61 -3.51 1.32
CA ALA A 69 6.51 -4.57 0.30
C ALA A 69 5.08 -4.79 -0.21
N TYR A 70 4.05 -4.52 0.61
CA TYR A 70 2.65 -4.51 0.15
C TYR A 70 2.07 -3.11 -0.09
N CYS A 71 2.46 -2.10 0.70
CA CYS A 71 1.91 -0.75 0.53
C CYS A 71 2.30 -0.11 -0.81
N ILE A 72 3.56 -0.26 -1.25
CA ILE A 72 4.06 0.31 -2.51
C ILE A 72 3.27 -0.21 -3.71
N PRO A 73 3.14 -1.54 -3.95
CA PRO A 73 2.42 -2.01 -5.13
C PRO A 73 0.93 -1.70 -5.08
N ILE A 74 0.30 -1.67 -3.89
CA ILE A 74 -1.10 -1.23 -3.75
C ILE A 74 -1.27 0.20 -4.23
N ILE A 75 -0.46 1.14 -3.72
CA ILE A 75 -0.57 2.55 -4.10
C ILE A 75 -0.25 2.74 -5.59
N GLN A 76 0.75 2.03 -6.11
CA GLN A 76 1.08 2.08 -7.54
C GLN A 76 -0.10 1.60 -8.41
N SER A 77 -0.79 0.52 -8.03
CA SER A 77 -1.96 0.03 -8.76
C SER A 77 -3.07 1.08 -8.76
N LEU A 78 -3.35 1.71 -7.62
CA LEU A 78 -4.37 2.77 -7.51
C LEU A 78 -4.06 3.98 -8.40
N LEU A 79 -2.77 4.37 -8.49
CA LEU A 79 -2.35 5.48 -9.35
C LEU A 79 -2.40 5.13 -10.84
N SER A 80 -2.15 3.86 -11.19
CA SER A 80 -2.22 3.37 -12.57
C SER A 80 -3.66 3.38 -13.08
N ASP A 81 -4.61 2.87 -12.29
CA ASP A 81 -6.04 2.84 -12.63
C ASP A 81 -6.61 4.26 -12.89
N LEU A 82 -6.07 5.27 -12.23
CA LEU A 82 -6.44 6.68 -12.45
C LEU A 82 -5.99 7.21 -13.81
N ASN A 83 -4.80 6.82 -14.26
CA ASN A 83 -4.30 7.24 -15.57
C ASN A 83 -5.13 6.61 -16.69
N ASP A 84 -5.58 5.37 -16.51
CA ASP A 84 -6.42 4.65 -17.48
C ASP A 84 -7.86 5.18 -17.54
N SER A 85 -8.40 5.66 -16.41
CA SER A 85 -9.77 6.21 -16.34
C SER A 85 -9.92 7.64 -16.83
N VAL A 86 -8.82 8.41 -16.95
CA VAL A 86 -8.84 9.72 -17.64
C VAL A 86 -9.13 9.58 -19.14
N SER A 87 -8.86 8.42 -19.74
CA SER A 87 -9.18 8.13 -21.16
C SER A 87 -10.63 7.67 -21.38
N ASN A 88 -11.37 7.32 -20.33
CA ASN A 88 -12.76 6.83 -20.42
C ASN A 88 -13.68 7.71 -19.56
N SER A 89 -14.15 8.81 -20.15
CA SER A 89 -15.18 9.67 -19.59
C SER A 89 -16.37 8.83 -19.09
N ASN A 90 -16.73 8.98 -17.81
CA ASN A 90 -18.10 9.01 -17.27
C ASN A 90 -18.40 8.22 -15.99
N ASN A 91 -17.48 7.58 -15.28
CA ASN A 91 -17.81 7.03 -13.94
C ASN A 91 -16.57 6.89 -13.04
N SER A 92 -16.10 7.99 -12.45
CA SER A 92 -15.19 7.94 -11.30
C SER A 92 -15.97 7.52 -10.05
N ASN A 93 -16.46 6.29 -10.01
CA ASN A 93 -17.11 5.77 -8.82
C ASN A 93 -16.06 5.66 -7.70
N LYS A 94 -16.36 6.32 -6.59
CA LYS A 94 -15.56 6.35 -5.36
C LYS A 94 -15.70 5.02 -4.60
N PHE A 95 -15.33 3.92 -5.24
CA PHE A 95 -15.34 2.61 -4.61
C PHE A 95 -14.03 2.33 -3.87
N ILE A 96 -14.11 1.46 -2.87
CA ILE A 96 -12.96 0.95 -2.16
C ILE A 96 -12.22 0.00 -3.10
N LYS A 97 -10.96 0.33 -3.41
CA LYS A 97 -10.13 -0.42 -4.37
C LYS A 97 -9.16 -1.39 -3.72
N SER A 98 -8.91 -1.25 -2.42
CA SER A 98 -7.99 -2.11 -1.68
C SER A 98 -8.37 -2.17 -0.21
N LEU A 99 -8.14 -3.33 0.42
CA LEU A 99 -8.35 -3.56 1.85
C LEU A 99 -7.09 -4.17 2.45
N ILE A 100 -6.56 -3.56 3.51
CA ILE A 100 -5.43 -4.08 4.28
C ILE A 100 -5.95 -4.56 5.62
N LEU A 101 -5.71 -5.84 5.93
CA LEU A 101 -6.11 -6.47 7.18
C LEU A 101 -4.90 -6.67 8.07
N VAL A 102 -5.02 -6.27 9.33
CA VAL A 102 -3.96 -6.38 10.34
C VAL A 102 -4.57 -6.84 11.68
N PRO A 103 -3.81 -7.59 12.51
CA PRO A 103 -4.35 -8.25 13.70
C PRO A 103 -4.72 -7.32 14.84
N THR A 104 -4.15 -6.11 14.94
CA THR A 104 -4.38 -5.20 16.08
C THR A 104 -4.63 -3.77 15.64
N LYS A 105 -5.32 -2.99 16.49
CA LYS A 105 -5.62 -1.57 16.24
C LYS A 105 -4.34 -0.74 16.18
N GLU A 106 -3.36 -1.06 17.00
CA GLU A 106 -2.05 -0.41 17.05
C GLU A 106 -1.31 -0.62 15.74
N LEU A 107 -1.33 -1.84 15.19
CA LEU A 107 -0.70 -2.10 13.90
C LEU A 107 -1.45 -1.42 12.76
N ALA A 108 -2.78 -1.35 12.82
CA ALA A 108 -3.58 -0.58 11.86
C ALA A 108 -3.19 0.90 11.86
N ASN A 109 -2.99 1.50 13.04
CA ASN A 109 -2.53 2.88 13.14
C ASN A 109 -1.12 3.06 12.57
N GLN A 110 -0.19 2.14 12.85
CA GLN A 110 1.17 2.20 12.28
C GLN A 110 1.16 2.12 10.75
N VAL A 111 0.36 1.22 10.17
CA VAL A 111 0.22 1.08 8.72
C VAL A 111 -0.47 2.30 8.12
N TYR A 112 -1.50 2.83 8.77
CA TYR A 112 -2.19 4.05 8.35
C TYR A 112 -1.25 5.27 8.28
N GLU A 113 -0.46 5.51 9.34
CA GLU A 113 0.55 6.58 9.36
C GLU A 113 1.58 6.39 8.24
N PHE A 114 2.04 5.15 8.04
CA PHE A 114 2.98 4.83 6.96
C PHE A 114 2.38 5.11 5.57
N LEU A 115 1.12 4.72 5.33
CA LEU A 115 0.41 5.00 4.07
C LEU A 115 0.24 6.51 3.85
N ASN A 116 -0.05 7.29 4.88
CA ASN A 116 -0.13 8.76 4.76
C ASN A 116 1.20 9.38 4.36
N GLN A 117 2.31 8.87 4.91
CA GLN A 117 3.64 9.32 4.52
C GLN A 117 3.95 8.94 3.06
N LEU A 118 3.59 7.72 2.65
CA LEU A 118 3.82 7.22 1.30
C LEU A 118 2.96 7.92 0.23
N THR A 119 1.79 8.45 0.64
CA THR A 119 0.85 9.14 -0.25
C THR A 119 0.93 10.67 -0.16
N ILE A 120 1.91 11.23 0.55
CA ILE A 120 2.02 12.68 0.77
C ILE A 120 2.01 13.50 -0.54
N TYR A 121 2.56 12.96 -1.63
CA TYR A 121 2.60 13.60 -2.96
C TYR A 121 1.46 13.17 -3.89
N CYS A 122 0.61 12.22 -3.48
CA CYS A 122 -0.52 11.72 -4.27
C CYS A 122 -1.86 11.67 -3.50
N GLY A 123 -1.97 12.30 -2.32
CA GLY A 123 -3.17 12.27 -1.48
C GLY A 123 -4.44 12.89 -2.11
N LYS A 124 -4.30 13.68 -3.18
CA LYS A 124 -5.45 14.13 -3.99
C LYS A 124 -6.17 12.96 -4.68
N TYR A 125 -5.43 11.90 -4.96
CA TYR A 125 -5.82 10.75 -5.77
C TYR A 125 -6.12 9.53 -4.93
N VAL A 126 -5.35 9.34 -3.84
CA VAL A 126 -5.50 8.20 -2.93
C VAL A 126 -6.04 8.70 -1.60
N LYS A 127 -7.21 8.20 -1.20
CA LYS A 127 -7.79 8.41 0.13
C LYS A 127 -7.65 7.14 0.95
N ILE A 128 -7.11 7.27 2.15
CA ILE A 128 -6.92 6.17 3.08
C ILE A 128 -7.92 6.33 4.22
N LEU A 129 -8.62 5.26 4.56
CA LEU A 129 -9.54 5.21 5.70
C LEU A 129 -9.01 4.19 6.70
N ASN A 130 -8.88 4.59 7.97
CA ASN A 130 -8.55 3.67 9.06
C ASN A 130 -9.79 3.40 9.92
N LEU A 131 -10.27 2.16 9.86
CA LEU A 131 -11.46 1.70 10.57
C LEU A 131 -11.16 1.32 12.03
N SER A 132 -9.89 1.20 12.43
CA SER A 132 -9.52 0.84 13.80
C SER A 132 -9.66 1.99 14.79
N SER A 133 -9.60 3.24 14.28
CA SER A 133 -9.57 4.45 15.09
C SER A 133 -10.98 5.01 15.28
N SER A 134 -11.53 4.78 16.47
CA SER A 134 -12.87 5.20 16.93
C SER A 134 -12.99 6.71 17.17
N ASN A 135 -12.50 7.56 16.26
CA ASN A 135 -12.69 9.01 16.38
C ASN A 135 -14.06 9.40 15.79
N ASN A 136 -15.09 9.36 16.64
CA ASN A 136 -16.37 10.09 16.54
C ASN A 136 -17.21 9.94 15.25
N VAL A 137 -17.08 8.84 14.51
CA VAL A 137 -18.08 8.43 13.53
C VAL A 137 -18.52 7.03 13.93
N SER A 138 -19.80 6.91 14.31
CA SER A 138 -20.41 5.67 14.81
C SER A 138 -19.95 4.47 13.99
N GLU A 139 -19.51 3.38 14.63
CA GLU A 139 -19.07 2.14 13.96
C GLU A 139 -20.03 1.69 12.85
N ASN A 140 -21.33 1.95 13.03
CA ASN A 140 -22.38 1.69 12.05
C ASN A 140 -22.26 2.50 10.75
N ILE A 141 -21.77 3.74 10.77
CA ILE A 141 -21.59 4.57 9.56
C ILE A 141 -20.39 4.07 8.74
N GLN A 142 -19.33 3.61 9.41
CA GLN A 142 -18.15 3.06 8.74
C GLN A 142 -18.45 1.70 8.09
N ILE A 143 -19.19 0.84 8.79
CA ILE A 143 -19.68 -0.43 8.25
C ILE A 143 -20.72 -0.16 7.16
N ASN A 144 -21.62 0.81 7.32
CA ASN A 144 -22.56 1.18 6.26
C ASN A 144 -21.85 1.75 5.03
N LEU A 145 -20.72 2.46 5.14
CA LEU A 145 -19.93 2.88 3.97
C LEU A 145 -19.36 1.69 3.18
N LEU A 146 -19.00 0.60 3.87
CA LEU A 146 -18.60 -0.67 3.26
C LEU A 146 -19.79 -1.45 2.68
N LEU A 147 -20.93 -1.44 3.37
CA LEU A 147 -22.16 -2.16 2.99
C LEU A 147 -22.98 -1.45 1.90
N GLU A 148 -22.91 -0.12 1.80
CA GLU A 148 -23.56 0.69 0.77
C GLU A 148 -22.80 0.66 -0.57
N ASN A 149 -21.52 0.27 -0.54
CA ASN A 149 -20.71 0.09 -1.75
C ASN A 149 -20.01 -1.29 -1.76
N PRO A 150 -20.77 -2.40 -1.67
CA PRO A 150 -20.22 -3.74 -1.61
C PRO A 150 -19.81 -4.26 -3.00
N GLU A 151 -19.84 -3.40 -4.02
CA GLU A 151 -19.18 -3.65 -5.31
C GLU A 151 -17.66 -3.63 -5.12
N ILE A 152 -17.16 -4.62 -4.39
CA ILE A 152 -15.89 -5.27 -4.69
C ILE A 152 -16.13 -5.93 -6.06
N GLN A 153 -16.22 -5.10 -7.11
CA GLN A 153 -16.16 -5.61 -8.47
C GLN A 153 -14.88 -6.43 -8.54
N GLU A 154 -15.09 -7.68 -8.91
CA GLU A 154 -14.15 -8.77 -9.14
C GLU A 154 -12.93 -8.32 -9.97
N ASN A 155 -12.07 -7.51 -9.38
CA ASN A 155 -10.94 -6.90 -10.04
C ASN A 155 -9.83 -6.66 -9.01
N LYS A 156 -8.90 -7.62 -8.98
CA LYS A 156 -7.55 -7.52 -8.39
C LYS A 156 -7.52 -7.07 -6.93
N SER A 157 -8.31 -7.70 -6.07
CA SER A 157 -8.09 -7.63 -4.62
C SER A 157 -6.76 -8.32 -4.28
N ILE A 158 -5.67 -7.57 -4.21
CA ILE A 158 -4.39 -8.12 -3.73
C ILE A 158 -4.51 -8.28 -2.21
N LYS A 159 -4.89 -9.49 -1.80
CA LYS A 159 -5.00 -9.86 -0.38
C LYS A 159 -3.61 -10.16 0.16
N PHE A 160 -3.03 -9.24 0.92
CA PHE A 160 -1.81 -9.48 1.67
C PHE A 160 -2.14 -9.98 3.08
N GLU A 161 -1.77 -11.22 3.37
CA GLU A 161 -1.92 -11.82 4.70
C GLU A 161 -0.52 -12.04 5.28
N ILE A 162 -0.19 -11.29 6.34
CA ILE A 162 1.13 -11.37 6.99
C ILE A 162 1.00 -12.13 8.29
N PHE A 163 1.58 -13.34 8.31
CA PHE A 163 1.82 -14.08 9.54
C PHE A 163 3.11 -13.55 10.20
N GLY A 164 2.95 -12.80 11.29
CA GLY A 164 4.04 -12.55 12.23
C GLY A 164 4.21 -13.74 13.17
N TYR A 165 5.44 -14.20 13.36
CA TYR A 165 5.83 -15.03 14.49
C TYR A 165 6.67 -14.19 15.44
#